data_AF-A0A2I0WG78-F1
#
_entry.id   AF-A0A2I0WG78-F1
#
_cell.length_a   1.000
_cell.length_b   1.000
_cell.length_c   1.000
_cell.angle_alpha   90.00
_cell.angle_beta   90.00
_cell.angle_gamma   90.00
#
_symmetry.space_group_name_H-M   'P 1'
#
loop_
_entity.id
_entity.type
_entity.pdbx_description
1 polymer ?
#
loop_
_entity_poly.entity_id
_entity_poly.type
_entity_poly.pdbx_seq_one_letter_code
_entity_poly.pdbx_strand_id
1 'polypeptide(L)'
;MAFVGYIESVSNLHTAELRCKWLARLLEGRFKLPSVEEMFSQIGQETEIMRKTTRFYRRHCISTFSINHSDEICEEMGWNSWRKKSWLAEVFSAYNNQDYKEDDGDYDGDHHDE
;
A
#
# COMPACT_ATOMS: atom_id res chain seq x y z
N MET A 1 6.84 -16.20 3.26
CA MET A 1 6.89 -16.13 1.77
C MET A 1 5.99 -14.99 1.35
N ALA A 2 6.46 -14.10 0.47
CA ALA A 2 5.69 -12.98 -0.04
C ALA A 2 5.79 -12.92 -1.56
N PHE A 3 4.75 -12.43 -2.22
CA PHE A 3 4.70 -12.26 -3.68
C PHE A 3 4.56 -10.78 -3.99
N VAL A 4 5.57 -10.20 -4.67
CA VAL A 4 5.55 -8.79 -5.10
C VAL A 4 5.45 -8.74 -6.62
N GLY A 5 4.56 -7.91 -7.14
CA GLY A 5 4.36 -7.75 -8.59
C GLY A 5 3.30 -8.68 -9.21
N TYR A 6 2.61 -9.49 -8.41
CA TYR A 6 1.45 -10.28 -8.87
C TYR A 6 0.16 -9.43 -8.92
N ILE A 7 0.24 -8.24 -9.55
CA ILE A 7 -0.87 -7.31 -9.74
C ILE A 7 -0.71 -6.63 -11.11
N GLU A 8 -1.81 -6.41 -11.82
CA GLU A 8 -1.82 -5.59 -13.03
C GLU A 8 -2.18 -4.15 -12.64
N SER A 9 -1.24 -3.21 -12.81
CA SER A 9 -1.49 -1.79 -12.62
C SER A 9 -1.11 -0.99 -13.88
N VAL A 10 -1.79 0.14 -14.06
CA VAL A 10 -1.55 1.10 -15.15
C VAL A 10 -0.23 1.89 -14.90
N SER A 11 0.34 1.79 -13.69
CA SER A 11 1.62 2.41 -13.30
C SER A 11 2.35 1.52 -12.29
N ASN A 12 3.12 0.55 -12.79
CA ASN A 12 3.66 -0.54 -11.97
C ASN A 12 4.83 -0.16 -11.05
N LEU A 13 5.63 0.86 -11.40
CA LEU A 13 6.89 1.10 -10.69
C LEU A 13 6.66 1.61 -9.26
N HIS A 14 5.83 2.63 -9.10
CA HIS A 14 5.57 3.24 -7.79
C HIS A 14 4.83 2.29 -6.83
N THR A 15 3.81 1.57 -7.32
CA THR A 15 3.10 0.60 -6.47
C THR A 15 3.99 -0.61 -6.13
N ALA A 16 4.92 -1.00 -7.01
CA ALA A 16 5.92 -2.02 -6.68
C ALA A 16 6.90 -1.53 -5.62
N GLU A 17 7.39 -0.28 -5.74
CA GLU A 17 8.26 0.35 -4.74
C GLU A 17 7.60 0.38 -3.35
N LEU A 18 6.36 0.88 -3.26
CA LEU A 18 5.65 0.98 -1.99
C LEU A 18 5.45 -0.39 -1.32
N ARG A 19 5.12 -1.42 -2.11
CA ARG A 19 4.99 -2.80 -1.61
C ARG A 19 6.32 -3.41 -1.17
N CYS A 20 7.42 -3.09 -1.86
CA CYS A 20 8.75 -3.50 -1.43
C CYS A 20 9.10 -2.87 -0.08
N LYS A 21 8.79 -1.58 0.13
CA LYS A 21 9.02 -0.89 1.41
C LYS A 21 8.16 -1.47 2.54
N TRP A 22 6.87 -1.72 2.26
CA TRP A 22 5.98 -2.39 3.20
C TRP A 22 6.52 -3.78 3.59
N LEU A 23 6.97 -4.57 2.61
CA LEU A 23 7.54 -5.89 2.87
C LEU A 23 8.85 -5.80 3.67
N ALA A 24 9.73 -4.85 3.37
CA ALA A 24 10.96 -4.63 4.13
C ALA A 24 10.64 -4.31 5.60
N ARG A 25 9.72 -3.37 5.86
CA ARG A 25 9.27 -3.01 7.21
C ARG A 25 8.60 -4.18 7.95
N LEU A 26 7.85 -5.04 7.24
CA LEU A 26 7.31 -6.26 7.81
C LEU A 26 8.41 -7.24 8.24
N LEU A 27 9.44 -7.42 7.40
CA LEU A 27 10.57 -8.31 7.68
C LEU A 27 11.44 -7.79 8.82
N GLU A 28 11.55 -6.47 8.97
CA GLU A 28 12.17 -5.81 10.13
C GLU A 28 11.31 -5.89 11.41
N GLY A 29 10.07 -6.37 11.33
CA GLY A 29 9.16 -6.46 12.46
C GLY A 29 8.61 -5.11 12.94
N ARG A 30 8.64 -4.07 12.09
CA ARG A 30 8.12 -2.73 12.40
C ARG A 30 6.62 -2.71 12.64
N PHE A 31 5.90 -3.66 12.05
CA PHE A 31 4.49 -3.93 12.31
C PHE A 31 4.23 -5.45 12.21
N LYS A 32 3.03 -5.87 12.62
CA LYS A 32 2.61 -7.28 12.58
C LYS A 32 1.41 -7.44 11.67
N LEU A 33 1.36 -8.56 10.95
CA LEU A 33 0.17 -8.94 10.21
C LEU A 33 -0.99 -9.22 11.19
N PRO A 34 -2.23 -8.96 10.76
CA PRO A 34 -3.41 -9.37 11.50
C PRO A 34 -3.53 -10.91 11.53
N SER A 35 -4.52 -11.41 12.26
CA SER A 35 -4.77 -12.85 12.33
C SER A 35 -5.14 -13.41 10.95
N VAL A 36 -4.91 -14.71 10.77
CA VAL A 36 -5.22 -15.40 9.51
C VAL A 36 -6.71 -15.26 9.15
N GLU A 37 -7.59 -15.30 10.15
CA GLU A 37 -9.04 -15.14 9.96
C GLU A 37 -9.40 -13.74 9.45
N GLU A 38 -8.79 -12.70 10.01
CA GLU A 38 -8.99 -11.31 9.58
C GLU A 38 -8.48 -11.10 8.15
N MET A 39 -7.31 -11.66 7.81
CA MET A 39 -6.79 -11.61 6.44
C MET A 39 -7.74 -12.26 5.43
N PHE A 40 -8.29 -13.44 5.75
CA PHE A 40 -9.26 -14.10 4.88
C PHE A 40 -10.58 -13.32 4.76
N SER A 41 -11.05 -12.72 5.85
CA SER A 41 -12.24 -11.88 5.86
C SER A 41 -12.06 -10.67 4.94
N GLN A 42 -10.93 -9.97 5.04
CA GLN A 42 -10.61 -8.83 4.18
C GLN A 42 -10.56 -9.23 2.70
N ILE A 43 -9.82 -10.29 2.35
CA ILE A 43 -9.75 -10.80 0.97
C ILE A 43 -11.15 -11.18 0.44
N GLY A 44 -11.99 -11.78 1.28
CA GLY A 44 -13.37 -12.12 0.94
C GLY A 44 -14.22 -10.90 0.61
N GLN A 45 -14.13 -9.85 1.43
CA GLN A 45 -14.85 -8.59 1.21
C GLN A 45 -14.38 -7.88 -0.06
N GLU A 46 -13.07 -7.74 -0.27
CA GLU A 46 -12.49 -7.15 -1.48
C GLU A 46 -12.92 -7.92 -2.74
N THR A 47 -12.92 -9.26 -2.67
CA THR A 47 -13.37 -10.12 -3.76
C THR A 47 -14.85 -9.93 -4.07
N GLU A 48 -15.70 -9.80 -3.04
CA GLU A 48 -17.14 -9.55 -3.22
C GLU A 48 -17.40 -8.19 -3.87
N ILE A 49 -16.71 -7.14 -3.41
CA ILE A 49 -16.79 -5.79 -3.98
C ILE A 49 -16.35 -5.83 -5.44
N MET A 50 -15.20 -6.45 -5.74
CA MET A 50 -14.71 -6.59 -7.11
C MET A 50 -15.72 -7.32 -7.99
N ARG A 51 -16.36 -8.38 -7.49
CA ARG A 51 -17.40 -9.12 -8.22
C ARG A 51 -18.64 -8.26 -8.54
N LYS A 52 -19.00 -7.34 -7.66
CA LYS A 52 -20.14 -6.41 -7.85
C LYS A 52 -19.78 -5.28 -8.82
N THR A 53 -18.55 -4.77 -8.77
CA THR A 53 -18.15 -3.54 -9.49
C THR A 53 -17.60 -3.82 -10.89
N THR A 54 -16.97 -4.98 -11.14
CA THR A 54 -16.40 -5.29 -12.46
C THR A 54 -16.83 -6.65 -13.00
N ARG A 55 -17.15 -6.68 -14.31
CA ARG A 55 -17.42 -7.91 -15.06
C ARG A 55 -16.15 -8.76 -15.28
N PHE A 56 -14.97 -8.19 -15.01
CA PHE A 56 -13.67 -8.82 -15.24
C PHE A 56 -13.00 -9.36 -13.96
N TYR A 57 -13.77 -9.61 -12.90
CA TYR A 57 -13.27 -10.11 -11.61
C TYR A 57 -12.44 -11.41 -11.70
N ARG A 58 -12.57 -12.19 -12.79
CA ARG A 58 -11.79 -13.41 -13.06
C ARG A 58 -10.52 -13.21 -13.89
N ARG A 59 -10.33 -12.05 -14.52
CA ARG A 59 -9.29 -11.84 -15.54
C ARG A 59 -8.23 -10.82 -15.18
N HIS A 60 -8.45 -9.96 -14.19
CA HIS A 60 -7.51 -8.90 -13.86
C HIS A 60 -7.26 -8.77 -12.35
N CYS A 61 -5.98 -8.76 -11.99
CA CYS A 61 -5.48 -8.35 -10.68
C CYS A 61 -5.46 -6.82 -10.58
N ILE A 62 -6.56 -6.16 -10.95
CA ILE A 62 -6.73 -4.71 -10.84
C ILE A 62 -7.58 -4.47 -9.61
N SER A 63 -6.95 -4.03 -8.52
CA SER A 63 -7.70 -3.35 -7.45
C SER A 63 -8.27 -2.08 -8.07
N THR A 64 -9.60 -2.01 -8.18
CA THR A 64 -10.35 -0.83 -8.63
C THR A 64 -10.00 0.43 -7.82
N PHE A 65 -9.28 0.27 -6.71
CA PHE A 65 -8.94 1.30 -5.74
C PHE A 65 -7.42 1.39 -5.50
N SER A 66 -6.61 1.44 -6.57
CA SER A 66 -5.14 1.54 -6.45
C SER A 66 -4.64 2.67 -5.53
N ILE A 67 -5.38 3.79 -5.44
CA ILE A 67 -5.10 4.90 -4.52
C ILE A 67 -5.40 4.50 -3.08
N ASN A 68 -6.63 4.06 -2.79
CA ASN A 68 -7.04 3.64 -1.44
C ASN A 68 -6.13 2.53 -0.88
N HIS A 69 -5.75 1.58 -1.74
CA HIS A 69 -4.85 0.49 -1.35
C HIS A 69 -3.42 0.98 -1.05
N SER A 70 -2.97 2.05 -1.73
CA SER A 70 -1.68 2.67 -1.41
C SER A 70 -1.77 3.45 -0.09
N ASP A 71 -2.90 4.08 0.20
CA ASP A 71 -3.17 4.76 1.48
C ASP A 71 -3.20 3.75 2.64
N GLU A 72 -3.91 2.63 2.51
CA GLU A 72 -3.95 1.53 3.49
C GLU A 72 -2.54 0.99 3.78
N ILE A 73 -1.74 0.74 2.75
CA ILE A 73 -0.35 0.29 2.89
C ILE A 73 0.48 1.33 3.67
N CYS A 74 0.25 2.63 3.44
CA CYS A 74 0.93 3.69 4.19
C CYS A 74 0.51 3.70 5.66
N GLU A 75 -0.78 3.58 5.95
CA GLU A 75 -1.27 3.51 7.34
C GLU A 75 -0.69 2.30 8.08
N GLU A 76 -0.63 1.13 7.43
CA GLU A 76 -0.03 -0.07 8.01
C GLU A 76 1.47 0.09 8.33
N MET A 77 2.19 0.89 7.54
CA MET A 77 3.60 1.24 7.82
C MET A 77 3.76 2.34 8.88
N GLY A 78 2.66 2.94 9.35
CA GLY A 78 2.66 4.10 10.25
C GLY A 78 2.96 5.42 9.54
N TRP A 79 2.81 5.48 8.21
CA TRP A 79 2.95 6.70 7.43
C TRP A 79 1.62 7.46 7.37
N ASN A 80 1.72 8.77 7.12
CA ASN A 80 0.54 9.59 6.90
C ASN A 80 -0.16 9.21 5.59
N SER A 81 -1.44 8.85 5.65
CA SER A 81 -2.31 8.67 4.48
C SER A 81 -2.72 10.00 3.81
N TRP A 82 -2.40 11.13 4.43
CA TRP A 82 -2.65 12.46 3.86
C TRP A 82 -1.67 12.76 2.73
N ARG A 83 -2.16 12.76 1.48
CA ARG A 83 -1.36 12.96 0.27
C ARG A 83 -0.79 14.38 0.18
N LYS A 84 -1.47 15.38 0.75
CA LYS A 84 -1.06 16.79 0.77
C LYS A 84 -1.21 17.38 2.16
N LYS A 85 -0.30 18.30 2.50
CA LYS A 85 -0.31 19.05 3.78
C LYS A 85 -1.52 19.98 3.96
N SER A 86 -2.27 20.26 2.91
CA SER A 86 -3.39 21.22 2.93
C SER A 86 -4.71 20.54 2.59
N TRP A 87 -5.75 20.75 3.40
CA TRP A 87 -7.08 20.14 3.23
C TRP A 87 -7.71 20.41 1.85
N LEU A 88 -7.58 21.63 1.31
CA LEU A 88 -8.13 21.97 -0.01
C LEU A 88 -7.33 21.29 -1.14
N ALA A 89 -6.01 21.18 -0.96
CA ALA A 89 -5.17 20.51 -1.94
C ALA A 89 -5.44 19.00 -1.94
N GLU A 90 -5.73 18.40 -0.78
CA GLU A 90 -6.07 16.99 -0.66
C GLU A 90 -7.31 16.61 -1.50
N VAL A 91 -8.33 17.47 -1.49
CA VAL A 91 -9.60 17.22 -2.18
C VAL A 91 -9.52 17.53 -3.68
N PHE A 92 -8.82 18.61 -4.07
CA PHE A 92 -8.89 19.13 -5.44
C PHE A 92 -7.64 18.94 -6.29
N SER A 93 -6.52 18.47 -5.72
CA SER A 93 -5.30 18.24 -6.50
C SER A 93 -5.27 16.85 -7.14
N ALA A 94 -4.61 16.77 -8.30
CA ALA A 94 -4.38 15.50 -8.96
C ALA A 94 -3.45 14.61 -8.12
N TYR A 95 -3.76 13.33 -8.11
CA TYR A 95 -2.94 12.29 -7.48
C TYR A 95 -1.54 12.27 -8.10
N ASN A 96 -0.51 12.37 -7.26
CA ASN A 96 0.88 12.25 -7.70
C ASN A 96 1.62 11.21 -6.85
N ASN A 97 2.53 10.46 -7.47
CA ASN A 97 3.32 9.43 -6.79
C ASN A 97 4.30 9.99 -5.74
N GLN A 98 4.65 11.27 -5.83
CA GLN A 98 5.52 11.97 -4.87
C GLN A 98 4.84 12.33 -3.54
N ASP A 99 3.56 11.99 -3.39
CA ASP A 99 2.75 12.34 -2.23
C ASP A 99 2.96 11.37 -1.05
N TYR A 100 3.39 10.14 -1.34
CA TYR A 100 3.81 9.17 -0.32
C TYR A 100 5.28 9.40 0.00
N LYS A 101 5.52 10.30 0.95
CA LYS A 101 6.87 10.53 1.48
C LYS A 101 7.12 9.59 2.64
N GLU A 102 8.33 9.04 2.68
CA GLU A 102 8.85 8.33 3.84
C GLU A 102 8.82 9.29 5.03
N ASP A 103 7.97 8.99 6.01
CA ASP A 103 8.09 9.58 7.34
C ASP A 103 9.07 8.68 8.11
N ASP A 104 10.36 8.95 7.90
CA ASP A 104 11.43 8.33 8.67
C ASP A 104 11.49 9.03 10.02
N GLY A 105 10.60 8.62 10.93
CA GLY A 105 10.81 8.85 12.34
C GLY A 105 12.12 8.18 12.76
N ASP A 106 13.16 9.00 12.92
CA ASP A 106 14.41 8.72 13.63
C ASP A 106 15.09 7.39 13.24
N TYR A 107 15.84 7.41 12.13
CA TYR A 107 16.80 6.37 11.79
C TYR A 107 18.22 6.91 11.96
N ASP A 108 18.73 6.86 13.20
CA ASP A 108 20.18 6.84 13.47
C ASP A 108 20.71 5.48 12.97
N GLY A 109 21.03 5.42 11.68
CA GLY A 109 21.77 4.31 11.09
C GLY A 109 23.26 4.49 11.36
N ASP A 110 23.72 3.99 12.50
CA ASP A 110 25.14 3.82 12.81
C ASP A 110 25.74 2.84 11.77
N HIS A 111 26.39 3.40 10.75
CA HIS A 111 27.22 2.67 9.81
C HIS A 111 28.52 2.29 10.53
N HIS A 112 28.49 1.18 11.26
CA HIS A 112 29.69 0.49 11.70
C HIS A 112 30.01 -0.60 10.66
N ASP A 113 30.67 -0.19 9.57
CA ASP A 113 31.31 -1.11 8.63
C ASP A 113 32.64 -1.57 9.25
N GLU A 114 32.75 -2.88 9.55
CA GLU A 114 34.00 -3.60 9.80
C GLU A 114 34.40 -4.41 8.56
#